data_AF-A0A6L6XX93-F1
#
_entry.id   AF-A0A6L6XX93-F1
#
_cell.length_a   1.000
_cell.length_b   1.000
_cell.length_c   1.000
_cell.angle_alpha   90.00
_cell.angle_beta   90.00
_cell.angle_gamma   90.00
#
_symmetry.space_group_name_H-M   'P 1'
#
loop_
_entity.id
_entity.type
_entity.pdbx_description
1 polymer ?
#
loop_
_entity_poly.entity_id
_entity_poly.type
_entity_poly.pdbx_seq_one_letter_code
_entity_poly.pdbx_strand_id
1 'polypeptide(L)'
;MTTPAAELPELATANDEHVRACTADGVDHDYRPHLGPRPGSSGRGVARDHAYLRCVWCHAVTCGNADETDPCIEPYHHRVPHRTRLGTTWPIGGNRPDPTPKGARR
;
A
#
# COMPACT_ATOMS: atom_id res chain seq x y z
N MET A 1 32.81 -3.88 15.70
CA MET A 1 31.49 -3.70 16.34
C MET A 1 30.47 -3.64 15.22
N THR A 2 29.77 -4.74 14.96
CA THR A 2 28.75 -4.81 13.92
C THR A 2 27.45 -4.30 14.55
N THR A 3 26.97 -3.14 14.13
CA THR A 3 25.64 -2.66 14.49
C THR A 3 24.64 -3.76 14.16
N PRO A 4 23.77 -4.21 15.10
CA PRO A 4 22.73 -5.16 14.73
C PRO A 4 21.93 -4.55 13.59
N ALA A 5 21.70 -5.31 12.53
CA ALA A 5 20.77 -4.90 11.49
C ALA A 5 19.46 -4.58 12.19
N ALA A 6 18.99 -3.34 12.09
CA ALA A 6 17.70 -2.96 12.65
C ALA A 6 16.66 -3.90 12.03
N GLU A 7 15.93 -4.62 12.88
CA GLU A 7 14.88 -5.52 12.43
C GLU A 7 13.81 -4.67 11.71
N LEU A 8 13.45 -5.08 10.49
CA LEU A 8 12.44 -4.36 9.72
C LEU A 8 11.11 -4.38 10.49
N PRO A 9 10.35 -3.27 10.52
CA PRO A 9 9.04 -3.28 11.13
C PRO A 9 8.13 -4.30 10.43
N GLU A 10 7.21 -4.92 11.17
CA GLU A 10 6.24 -5.86 10.57
C GLU A 10 5.42 -5.20 9.46
N LEU A 11 5.16 -3.89 9.60
CA LEU A 11 4.46 -3.06 8.62
C LEU A 11 5.18 -1.73 8.44
N ALA A 12 5.51 -1.39 7.20
CA ALA A 12 6.15 -0.13 6.83
C ALA A 12 5.22 0.73 5.95
N THR A 13 5.46 2.04 5.95
CA THR A 13 4.75 3.02 5.10
C THR A 13 5.75 3.73 4.19
N ALA A 14 5.28 4.54 3.23
CA ALA A 14 6.12 5.30 2.32
C ALA A 14 7.15 6.24 3.00
N ASN A 15 6.95 6.53 4.29
CA ASN A 15 7.84 7.38 5.09
C ASN A 15 9.06 6.62 5.64
N ASP A 16 9.07 5.28 5.57
CA ASP A 16 10.19 4.45 6.01
C ASP A 16 11.31 4.43 4.95
N GLU A 17 12.56 4.51 5.38
CA GLU A 17 13.73 4.56 4.48
C GLU A 17 13.92 3.26 3.70
N HIS A 18 13.59 2.11 4.30
CA HIS A 18 13.70 0.81 3.65
C HIS A 18 12.71 0.65 2.50
N VAL A 19 11.54 1.29 2.61
CA VAL A 19 10.53 1.29 1.54
C VAL A 19 11.04 2.05 0.31
N ARG A 20 11.72 3.18 0.51
CA ARG A 20 12.33 3.96 -0.58
C ARG A 20 13.49 3.21 -1.25
N ALA A 21 14.30 2.51 -0.47
CA ALA A 21 15.41 1.73 -0.99
C ALA A 21 14.94 0.53 -1.82
N CYS A 22 13.79 -0.06 -1.48
CA CYS A 22 13.26 -1.26 -2.13
C CYS A 22 13.00 -1.12 -3.63
N THR A 23 12.74 0.10 -4.12
CA THR A 23 12.43 0.36 -5.54
C THR A 23 13.50 1.19 -6.24
N ALA A 24 14.64 1.45 -5.59
CA ALA A 24 15.70 2.33 -6.10
C ALA A 24 16.29 1.85 -7.43
N ASP A 25 16.33 0.54 -7.67
CA ASP A 25 16.83 -0.07 -8.90
C ASP A 25 15.78 -0.18 -10.01
N GLY A 26 14.62 0.47 -9.85
CA GLY A 26 13.51 0.45 -10.82
C GLY A 26 12.63 -0.80 -10.77
N VAL A 27 12.81 -1.64 -9.74
CA VAL A 27 11.95 -2.81 -9.48
C VAL A 27 10.77 -2.37 -8.61
N ASP A 28 9.54 -2.61 -9.07
CA ASP A 28 8.34 -2.38 -8.27
C ASP A 28 8.29 -3.36 -7.06
N HIS A 29 7.61 -2.95 -5.99
CA HIS A 29 7.42 -3.80 -4.81
C HIS A 29 6.73 -5.15 -5.14
N ASP A 30 7.23 -6.27 -4.60
CA ASP A 30 6.52 -7.58 -4.64
C ASP A 30 5.47 -7.66 -3.53
N TYR A 31 4.28 -7.17 -3.84
CA TYR A 31 3.13 -7.11 -2.97
C TYR A 31 2.35 -8.44 -2.89
N ARG A 32 2.12 -8.92 -1.66
CA ARG A 32 1.31 -10.12 -1.36
C ARG A 32 0.20 -9.82 -0.35
N PRO A 33 -0.94 -10.52 -0.40
CA PRO A 33 -1.99 -10.38 0.61
C PRO A 33 -1.45 -10.62 2.01
N HIS A 34 -1.80 -9.74 2.95
CA HIS A 34 -1.46 -9.85 4.34
C HIS A 34 -2.65 -9.44 5.20
N LEU A 35 -2.89 -10.18 6.29
CA LEU A 35 -3.91 -9.89 7.28
C LEU A 35 -3.20 -9.41 8.54
N GLY A 36 -3.54 -8.21 8.99
CA GLY A 36 -2.96 -7.67 10.20
C GLY A 36 -3.63 -6.36 10.64
N PRO A 37 -3.12 -5.74 11.72
CA PRO A 37 -3.62 -4.46 12.17
C PRO A 37 -3.38 -3.39 11.10
N ARG A 38 -4.30 -2.43 10.99
CA ARG A 38 -4.11 -1.29 10.09
C ARG A 38 -2.98 -0.38 10.63
N PRO A 39 -1.94 -0.06 9.85
CA PRO A 39 -0.87 0.81 10.34
C PRO A 39 -1.41 2.20 10.71
N GLY A 40 -0.98 2.70 11.88
CA GLY A 40 -1.43 4.00 12.41
C GLY A 40 -2.74 3.97 13.21
N SER A 41 -3.42 2.82 13.38
CA SER A 41 -4.55 2.72 14.30
C SER A 41 -4.07 2.66 15.75
N SER A 42 -3.91 3.82 16.39
CA SER A 42 -3.62 3.91 17.83
C SER A 42 -4.85 3.54 18.67
N GLY A 43 -5.12 2.24 18.82
CA GLY A 43 -5.71 1.66 20.04
C GLY A 43 -7.07 2.16 20.55
N ARG A 44 -8.08 2.45 19.70
CA ARG A 44 -9.46 2.76 20.18
C ARG A 44 -10.60 2.07 19.44
N GLY A 45 -10.32 0.94 18.82
CA GLY A 45 -11.35 0.05 18.30
C GLY A 45 -10.73 -1.32 18.12
N VAL A 46 -11.54 -2.38 18.27
CA VAL A 46 -11.17 -3.75 17.90
C VAL A 46 -10.34 -3.67 16.62
N ALA A 47 -9.07 -4.09 16.68
CA ALA A 47 -8.21 -4.15 15.51
C ALA A 47 -8.92 -5.08 14.52
N ARG A 48 -9.73 -4.51 13.64
CA ARG A 48 -10.35 -5.28 12.58
C ARG A 48 -9.19 -5.64 11.68
N ASP A 49 -8.95 -6.94 11.53
CA ASP A 49 -7.99 -7.45 10.57
C ASP A 49 -8.24 -6.75 9.24
N HIS A 50 -7.25 -5.97 8.82
CA HIS A 50 -7.32 -5.24 7.58
C HIS A 50 -6.55 -6.06 6.56
N ALA A 51 -7.22 -6.40 5.45
CA ALA A 51 -6.58 -7.08 4.35
C ALA A 51 -5.90 -6.01 3.48
N TYR A 52 -4.57 -5.93 3.52
CA TYR A 52 -3.79 -5.06 2.64
C TYR A 52 -2.73 -5.90 1.93
N LEU A 53 -2.16 -5.34 0.86
CA LEU A 53 -0.99 -5.95 0.27
C LEU A 53 0.26 -5.47 1.03
N ARG A 54 1.15 -6.40 1.35
CA ARG A 54 2.44 -6.13 1.98
C ARG A 54 3.58 -6.58 1.06
N CYS A 55 4.59 -5.74 0.91
CA CYS A 55 5.80 -6.12 0.18
C CYS A 55 6.57 -7.17 0.98
N VAL A 56 6.98 -8.27 0.35
CA VAL A 56 7.70 -9.36 1.06
C VAL A 56 9.14 -9.02 1.44
N TRP A 57 9.67 -7.88 0.97
CA TRP A 57 11.07 -7.47 1.13
C TRP A 57 11.22 -6.34 2.15
N CYS A 58 10.46 -5.25 1.97
CA CYS A 58 10.55 -4.05 2.81
C CYS A 58 9.33 -3.85 3.72
N HIS A 59 8.37 -4.78 3.70
CA HIS A 59 7.16 -4.73 4.51
C HIS A 59 6.25 -3.50 4.28
N ALA A 60 6.48 -2.75 3.19
CA ALA A 60 5.59 -1.67 2.77
C ALA A 60 4.16 -2.20 2.62
N VAL A 61 3.18 -1.51 3.20
CA VAL A 61 1.77 -1.80 2.94
C VAL A 61 1.22 -0.89 1.85
N THR A 62 0.25 -1.36 1.09
CA THR A 62 -0.45 -0.56 0.08
C THR A 62 -1.51 0.37 0.67
N CYS A 63 -1.85 1.42 -0.07
CA CYS A 63 -3.00 2.27 0.21
C CYS A 63 -4.36 1.55 -0.04
N GLY A 64 -4.41 0.62 -1.00
CA GLY A 64 -5.60 -0.18 -1.29
C GLY A 64 -5.65 -1.48 -0.49
N ASN A 65 -6.83 -2.08 -0.40
CA ASN A 65 -7.02 -3.34 0.30
C ASN A 65 -6.73 -4.54 -0.61
N ALA A 66 -6.27 -5.65 -0.04
CA ALA A 66 -5.96 -6.86 -0.81
C ALA A 66 -7.20 -7.59 -1.38
N ASP A 67 -8.39 -7.28 -0.86
CA ASP A 67 -9.68 -7.83 -1.32
C ASP A 67 -10.31 -7.03 -2.46
N GLU A 68 -9.74 -5.88 -2.83
CA GLU A 68 -10.15 -5.15 -4.03
C GLU A 68 -9.75 -5.92 -5.30
N THR A 69 -10.65 -5.99 -6.29
CA THR A 69 -10.37 -6.61 -7.60
C THR A 69 -9.18 -5.97 -8.30
N ASP A 70 -8.99 -4.67 -8.12
CA ASP A 70 -7.89 -3.90 -8.69
C ASP A 70 -7.37 -2.90 -7.64
N PRO A 71 -6.52 -3.32 -6.70
CA PRO A 71 -6.13 -2.48 -5.57
C PRO A 71 -5.21 -1.34 -5.97
N CYS A 72 -5.25 -0.23 -5.23
CA CYS A 72 -4.21 0.78 -5.27
C CYS A 72 -2.89 0.18 -4.77
N ILE A 73 -1.85 0.13 -5.61
CA ILE A 73 -0.54 -0.48 -5.32
C ILE A 73 0.51 0.53 -4.86
N GLU A 74 0.13 1.77 -4.61
CA GLU A 74 1.05 2.75 -4.04
C GLU A 74 1.21 2.56 -2.52
N PRO A 75 2.43 2.69 -1.96
CA PRO A 75 2.68 2.52 -0.53
C PRO A 75 1.82 3.46 0.33
N TYR A 76 1.34 3.02 1.49
CA TYR A 76 0.52 3.88 2.35
C TYR A 76 1.29 5.12 2.82
N HIS A 77 0.59 6.26 2.84
CA HIS A 77 1.12 7.64 2.91
C HIS A 77 2.09 8.03 1.76
N HIS A 78 1.89 7.49 0.54
CA HIS A 78 2.64 7.92 -0.64
C HIS A 78 2.43 9.40 -0.99
N ARG A 79 3.35 9.93 -1.80
CA ARG A 79 3.39 11.33 -2.25
C ARG A 79 3.36 11.45 -3.77
N VAL A 80 2.84 10.43 -4.44
CA VAL A 80 2.75 10.34 -5.91
C VAL A 80 1.29 10.10 -6.31
N PRO A 81 0.89 10.32 -7.57
CA PRO A 81 -0.42 9.90 -8.02
C PRO A 81 -0.68 8.43 -7.68
N HIS A 82 -1.92 8.12 -7.34
CA HIS A 82 -2.32 6.73 -7.12
C HIS A 82 -2.24 5.95 -8.42
N ARG A 83 -1.89 4.67 -8.31
CA ARG A 83 -1.87 3.69 -9.39
C ARG A 83 -2.47 2.39 -8.89
N THR A 84 -3.31 1.76 -9.71
CA THR A 84 -3.84 0.43 -9.44
C THR A 84 -2.97 -0.65 -10.05
N ARG A 85 -3.21 -1.90 -9.64
CA ARG A 85 -2.54 -3.07 -10.23
C ARG A 85 -2.78 -3.20 -11.73
N LEU A 86 -3.95 -2.79 -12.22
CA LEU A 86 -4.31 -2.78 -13.65
C LEU A 86 -3.94 -1.46 -14.36
N GLY A 87 -3.28 -0.52 -13.67
CA GLY A 87 -2.73 0.70 -14.28
C GLY A 87 -3.67 1.90 -14.32
N THR A 88 -4.82 1.87 -13.63
CA THR A 88 -5.66 3.07 -13.48
C THR A 88 -4.96 4.07 -12.56
N THR A 89 -4.95 5.36 -12.92
CA THR A 89 -4.28 6.40 -12.12
C THR A 89 -5.18 7.57 -11.75
N TRP A 90 -4.96 8.20 -10.60
CA TRP A 90 -5.63 9.44 -10.19
C TRP A 90 -4.75 10.30 -9.27
N PRO A 91 -4.97 11.63 -9.19
CA PRO A 91 -4.14 12.51 -8.38
C PRO A 91 -4.27 12.25 -6.88
N ILE A 92 -3.25 12.63 -6.11
CA ILE A 92 -3.27 12.61 -4.64
C ILE A 92 -4.45 13.43 -4.13
N GLY A 93 -5.22 12.86 -3.19
CA GLY A 93 -6.42 13.51 -2.65
C GLY A 93 -7.62 13.55 -3.61
N GLY A 94 -7.46 13.04 -4.83
CA GLY A 94 -8.55 12.85 -5.78
C GLY A 94 -9.30 11.54 -5.58
N ASN A 95 -10.44 11.42 -6.26
CA ASN A 95 -11.20 10.17 -6.28
C ASN A 95 -10.69 9.26 -7.40
N ARG A 96 -10.68 7.95 -7.11
CA ARG A 96 -10.51 6.94 -8.15
C ARG A 96 -11.62 7.06 -9.20
N PRO A 97 -11.30 7.01 -10.51
CA PRO A 97 -12.31 6.99 -11.56
C PRO A 97 -13.26 5.82 -11.34
N ASP A 98 -14.56 6.08 -11.45
CA ASP A 98 -15.58 5.04 -11.42
C ASP A 98 -15.33 4.09 -12.61
N PRO A 99 -15.21 2.76 -12.39
CA PRO A 99 -15.06 1.81 -13.49
C PRO A 99 -16.28 1.79 -14.42
N THR A 100 -17.41 2.35 -13.99
CA THR A 100 -18.62 2.45 -14.79
C THR A 100 -18.61 3.75 -15.61
N PRO A 101 -18.76 3.69 -16.95
CA PRO A 101 -19.08 4.89 -17.71
C PRO A 101 -20.38 5.47 -17.15
N LYS A 102 -20.34 6.72 -16.68
CA LYS A 102 -21.54 7.49 -16.35
C LYS A 102 -22.39 7.67 -17.61
N GLY A 103 -23.22 6.68 -17.91
CA GLY A 103 -24.03 6.66 -19.14
C GLY A 103 -24.82 5.38 -19.40
N ALA A 104 -24.51 4.26 -18.74
CA ALA A 104 -25.31 3.03 -18.87
C ALA A 104 -26.44 2.97 -17.83
N ARG A 105 -27.38 3.92 -17.85
CA ARG A 105 -28.73 3.67 -17.34
C ARG A 105 -29.58 3.31 -18.54
N ARG A 106 -30.03 2.06 -18.60
CA ARG A 106 -31.12 1.64 -19.48
C ARG A 106 -32.41 2.33 -19.06
#